data_AF-A0AA86IY84-F1
#
_entry.id   AF-A0AA86IY84-F1
#
_cell.length_a   1.000
_cell.length_b   1.000
_cell.length_c   1.000
_cell.angle_alpha   90.00
_cell.angle_beta   90.00
_cell.angle_gamma   90.00
#
_symmetry.space_group_name_H-M   'P 1'
#
loop_
_entity.id
_entity.type
_entity.pdbx_description
1 polymer ?
#
loop_
_entity_poly.entity_id
_entity_poly.type
_entity_poly.pdbx_seq_one_letter_code
_entity_poly.pdbx_strand_id
1 'polypeptide(L)'
;MDFNIEANSHVYSPVFGKVVRIAAPYKSDDRFKGLVIEGLGRYEGYQIKLFYVDPHKEIVGRTVKQGETIGTAQDLTIKYPSITNHVHFEITLNGEQIDPSRFLQEEALCKN
;
A
#
# COMPACT_ATOMS: atom_id res chain seq x y z
N MET A 1 -4.72 -8.72 -0.81
CA MET A 1 -6.15 -8.34 -0.83
C MET A 1 -6.28 -7.16 -1.79
N ASP A 2 -7.29 -7.16 -2.65
CA ASP A 2 -7.47 -6.09 -3.64
C ASP A 2 -8.55 -5.11 -3.18
N PHE A 3 -8.26 -3.82 -3.34
CA PHE A 3 -9.21 -2.74 -3.12
C PHE A 3 -9.49 -2.05 -4.44
N ASN A 4 -10.72 -2.19 -4.94
CA ASN A 4 -11.16 -1.53 -6.16
C ASN A 4 -11.05 -0.01 -5.98
N ILE A 5 -10.43 0.65 -6.95
CA ILE A 5 -10.22 2.08 -6.94
C ILE A 5 -10.05 2.59 -8.37
N GLU A 6 -10.62 3.75 -8.67
CA GLU A 6 -10.43 4.38 -9.97
C GLU A 6 -8.98 4.82 -10.16
N ALA A 7 -8.48 4.67 -11.39
CA ALA A 7 -7.14 5.15 -11.74
C ALA A 7 -6.99 6.65 -11.40
N ASN A 8 -5.78 7.03 -10.99
CA ASN A 8 -5.40 8.37 -10.55
C ASN A 8 -6.03 8.84 -9.22
N SER A 9 -6.90 8.05 -8.58
CA SER A 9 -7.42 8.39 -7.25
C SER A 9 -6.31 8.38 -6.19
N HIS A 10 -6.44 9.22 -5.16
CA HIS A 10 -5.50 9.26 -4.06
C HIS A 10 -5.49 7.95 -3.27
N VAL A 11 -4.28 7.46 -2.97
CA VAL A 11 -4.04 6.33 -2.08
C VAL A 11 -3.46 6.87 -0.78
N TYR A 12 -3.92 6.32 0.35
CA TYR A 12 -3.57 6.79 1.68
C TYR A 12 -2.80 5.72 2.45
N SER A 13 -1.90 6.14 3.34
CA SER A 13 -1.20 5.23 4.22
C SER A 13 -2.19 4.56 5.19
N PRO A 14 -2.23 3.23 5.27
CA PRO A 14 -3.10 2.53 6.22
C PRO A 14 -2.57 2.56 7.65
N VAL A 15 -1.31 2.96 7.84
CA VAL A 15 -0.62 2.97 9.14
C VAL A 15 0.19 4.25 9.32
N PHE A 16 0.53 4.56 10.57
CA PHE A 16 1.68 5.42 10.85
C PHE A 16 2.96 4.60 10.62
N GLY A 17 3.85 5.07 9.76
CA GLY A 17 5.01 4.27 9.36
C GLY A 17 6.05 5.00 8.53
N LYS A 18 7.18 4.34 8.28
CA LYS A 18 8.25 4.82 7.40
C LYS A 18 8.16 4.12 6.05
N VAL A 19 8.15 4.89 4.97
CA VAL A 19 8.25 4.34 3.62
C VAL A 19 9.69 3.93 3.37
N VAL A 20 9.96 2.64 3.20
CA VAL A 20 11.33 2.12 3.15
C VAL A 20 11.84 1.87 1.74
N ARG A 21 10.96 1.57 0.79
CA ARG A 21 11.33 1.39 -0.63
C ARG A 21 10.12 1.41 -1.55
N ILE A 22 10.42 1.56 -2.84
CA ILE A 22 9.48 1.24 -3.92
C ILE A 22 9.31 -0.28 -4.00
N ALA A 23 8.08 -0.72 -4.19
CA ALA A 23 7.74 -2.10 -4.51
C ALA A 23 7.59 -2.24 -6.04
N ALA A 24 8.14 -3.31 -6.61
CA ALA A 24 7.98 -3.64 -8.02
C ALA A 24 7.04 -4.85 -8.13
N PRO A 25 5.81 -4.69 -8.66
CA PRO A 25 4.88 -5.81 -8.86
C PRO A 25 5.38 -6.80 -9.91
N TYR A 26 6.17 -6.32 -10.89
CA TYR A 26 6.68 -7.11 -12.00
C TYR A 26 8.19 -6.96 -12.13
N LYS A 27 8.88 -8.07 -12.43
CA LYS A 27 10.33 -8.09 -12.62
C LYS A 27 10.80 -7.33 -13.88
N SER A 28 9.98 -7.29 -14.92
CA SER A 28 10.32 -6.79 -16.26
C SER A 28 9.45 -5.63 -16.73
N ASP A 29 8.69 -4.99 -15.84
CA ASP A 29 7.79 -3.89 -16.18
C ASP A 29 7.81 -2.85 -15.05
N ASP A 30 8.64 -1.83 -15.21
CA ASP A 30 8.92 -0.77 -14.24
C ASP A 30 7.87 0.36 -14.22
N ARG A 31 6.91 0.31 -15.16
CA ARG A 31 5.78 1.22 -15.21
C ARG A 31 4.88 1.03 -13.99
N PHE A 32 4.76 -0.19 -13.49
CA PHE A 32 3.96 -0.51 -12.32
C PHE A 32 4.82 -0.50 -11.06
N LYS A 33 4.33 0.17 -10.04
CA LYS A 33 5.07 0.46 -8.81
C LYS A 33 4.16 0.24 -7.62
N GLY A 34 4.74 0.50 -6.46
CA GLY A 34 4.13 0.32 -5.19
C GLY A 34 5.03 0.84 -4.09
N LEU A 35 4.63 0.60 -2.85
CA LEU A 35 5.36 1.05 -1.68
C LEU A 35 5.48 -0.06 -0.66
N VAL A 36 6.60 -0.06 0.06
CA VAL A 36 6.72 -0.79 1.33
C VAL A 36 6.81 0.22 2.46
N ILE A 37 5.95 0.04 3.46
CA ILE A 37 5.85 0.86 4.65
C ILE A 37 6.10 -0.02 5.86
N GLU A 38 7.09 0.34 6.67
CA GLU A 38 7.30 -0.28 7.99
C GLU A 38 6.53 0.51 9.03
N GLY A 39 5.67 -0.17 9.78
CA GLY A 39 4.84 0.43 10.80
C GLY A 39 5.68 0.96 11.97
N LEU A 40 5.22 2.06 12.57
CA LEU A 40 5.83 2.69 13.74
C LEU A 40 4.80 2.83 14.87
N GLY A 41 5.28 2.99 16.11
CA GLY A 41 4.41 3.12 17.28
C GLY A 41 3.54 1.88 17.47
N ARG A 42 2.21 2.03 17.53
CA ARG A 42 1.29 0.88 17.65
C ARG A 42 1.36 -0.12 16.48
N TYR A 43 1.98 0.26 15.37
CA TYR A 43 2.15 -0.57 14.19
C TYR A 43 3.55 -1.20 14.10
N GLU A 44 4.38 -1.10 15.15
CA GLU A 44 5.69 -1.74 15.15
C GLU A 44 5.57 -3.26 14.92
N GLY A 45 6.48 -3.81 14.10
CA GLY A 45 6.43 -5.19 13.63
C GLY A 45 5.59 -5.42 12.37
N TYR A 46 4.66 -4.51 12.04
CA TYR A 46 3.92 -4.60 10.79
C TYR A 46 4.74 -4.07 9.61
N GLN A 47 4.65 -4.76 8.47
CA GLN A 47 5.12 -4.25 7.18
C GLN A 47 3.97 -4.34 6.18
N ILE A 48 3.69 -3.20 5.53
CA ILE A 48 2.68 -3.06 4.50
C ILE A 48 3.37 -3.02 3.15
N LYS A 49 2.85 -3.78 2.19
CA LYS A 49 3.23 -3.66 0.78
C LYS A 49 2.00 -3.36 -0.05
N LEU A 50 2.06 -2.26 -0.78
CA LEU A 50 1.03 -1.83 -1.72
C LEU A 50 1.57 -1.98 -3.13
N PHE A 51 0.82 -2.58 -4.04
CA PHE A 51 1.09 -2.51 -5.48
C PHE A 51 0.06 -1.64 -6.21
N TYR A 52 0.46 -1.22 -7.40
CA TYR A 52 -0.31 -0.39 -8.32
C TYR A 52 -0.57 1.00 -7.75
N VAL A 53 0.45 1.55 -7.10
CA VAL A 53 0.49 2.91 -6.57
C VAL A 53 1.64 3.64 -7.24
N ASP A 54 1.37 4.76 -7.89
CA ASP A 54 2.39 5.71 -8.32
C ASP A 54 2.74 6.63 -7.13
N PRO A 55 3.91 6.46 -6.51
CA PRO A 55 4.21 7.13 -5.25
C PRO A 55 4.52 8.60 -5.43
N HIS A 56 4.25 9.41 -4.41
CA HIS A 56 4.73 10.80 -4.40
C HIS A 56 6.25 10.86 -4.55
N LYS A 57 6.73 11.92 -5.22
CA LYS A 57 8.17 12.17 -5.35
C LYS A 57 8.81 12.27 -3.95
N GLU A 58 10.00 11.69 -3.82
CA GLU A 58 10.81 11.75 -2.58
C GLU A 58 10.12 11.15 -1.34
N ILE A 59 9.12 10.27 -1.52
CA ILE A 59 8.43 9.64 -0.40
C ILE A 59 9.27 8.57 0.31
N VAL A 60 10.20 7.93 -0.39
CA VAL A 60 11.08 6.91 0.20
C VAL A 60 11.98 7.55 1.25
N GLY A 61 12.02 6.97 2.45
CA GLY A 61 12.72 7.47 3.62
C GLY A 61 11.85 8.34 4.54
N ARG A 62 10.71 8.85 4.06
CA ARG A 62 9.80 9.68 4.87
C ARG A 62 8.94 8.84 5.81
N THR A 63 8.64 9.42 6.96
CA THR A 63 7.57 8.96 7.85
C THR A 63 6.25 9.57 7.40
N VAL A 64 5.20 8.75 7.33
CA VAL A 64 3.84 9.12 6.94
C VAL A 64 2.85 8.81 8.05
N LYS A 65 1.83 9.64 8.19
CA LYS A 65 0.71 9.40 9.13
C LYS A 65 -0.31 8.44 8.52
N GLN A 66 -1.04 7.72 9.37
CA GLN A 66 -2.24 7.02 8.93
C GLN A 66 -3.21 8.03 8.30
N GLY A 67 -3.73 7.72 7.11
CA GLY A 67 -4.58 8.62 6.33
C GLY A 67 -3.84 9.71 5.56
N GLU A 68 -2.50 9.78 5.61
CA GLU A 68 -1.72 10.67 4.75
C GLU A 68 -1.70 10.13 3.31
N THR A 69 -1.83 11.00 2.31
CA THR A 69 -1.70 10.59 0.91
C THR A 69 -0.25 10.17 0.61
N ILE A 70 -0.10 9.04 -0.07
CA ILE A 70 1.20 8.43 -0.40
C ILE A 70 1.44 8.29 -1.90
N GLY A 71 0.43 8.59 -2.71
CA GLY A 71 0.49 8.49 -4.16
C GLY A 71 -0.90 8.42 -4.78
N THR A 72 -0.95 7.92 -6.01
CA THR A 72 -2.20 7.69 -6.75
C THR A 72 -2.29 6.27 -7.26
N ALA A 73 -3.50 5.75 -7.43
CA ALA A 73 -3.73 4.44 -8.01
C ALA A 73 -3.32 4.43 -9.50
N GLN A 74 -2.62 3.39 -9.92
CA GLN A 74 -2.20 3.25 -11.31
C GLN A 74 -3.31 2.63 -12.17
N ASP A 75 -3.29 2.97 -13.46
CA ASP A 75 -4.19 2.36 -14.44
C ASP A 75 -3.63 1.02 -14.93
N LEU A 76 -4.23 -0.07 -14.44
CA LEU A 76 -3.88 -1.43 -14.82
C LEU A 76 -4.41 -1.81 -16.21
N THR A 77 -5.40 -1.07 -16.74
CA THR A 77 -5.97 -1.38 -18.06
C THR A 77 -4.95 -1.25 -19.19
N ILE A 78 -3.90 -0.44 -18.98
CA ILE A 78 -2.73 -0.31 -19.87
C ILE A 78 -2.02 -1.65 -20.08
N LYS A 79 -2.06 -2.54 -19.10
CA LYS A 79 -1.48 -3.89 -19.17
C LYS A 79 -2.53 -4.98 -19.39
N TYR A 80 -3.69 -4.83 -18.77
CA TYR A 80 -4.79 -5.79 -18.80
C TYR A 80 -6.11 -5.09 -19.14
N PRO A 81 -6.49 -4.99 -20.44
CA PRO A 81 -7.59 -4.13 -20.88
C PRO A 81 -8.97 -4.36 -20.24
N SER A 82 -9.23 -5.53 -19.66
CA SER A 82 -10.52 -5.88 -19.05
C SER A 82 -10.47 -6.04 -17.53
N ILE A 83 -9.39 -5.58 -16.88
CA ILE A 83 -9.25 -5.65 -15.42
C ILE A 83 -9.98 -4.49 -14.74
N THR A 84 -10.52 -4.74 -13.55
CA THR A 84 -10.93 -3.67 -12.63
C THR A 84 -9.69 -3.07 -11.99
N ASN A 85 -9.54 -1.75 -12.03
CA ASN A 85 -8.46 -1.07 -11.33
C ASN A 85 -8.55 -1.29 -9.81
N HIS A 86 -7.41 -1.61 -9.20
CA HIS A 86 -7.32 -1.90 -7.77
C HIS A 86 -5.92 -1.62 -7.24
N VAL A 87 -5.82 -1.42 -5.93
CA VAL A 87 -4.55 -1.48 -5.18
C VAL A 87 -4.46 -2.85 -4.50
N HIS A 88 -3.35 -3.55 -4.73
CA HIS A 88 -3.09 -4.81 -4.04
C HIS A 88 -2.39 -4.55 -2.71
N PHE A 89 -2.99 -4.99 -1.61
CA PHE A 89 -2.50 -4.85 -0.25
C PHE A 89 -2.01 -6.19 0.29
N GLU A 90 -0.75 -6.23 0.70
CA GLU A 90 -0.16 -7.31 1.50
C GLU A 90 0.30 -6.74 2.84
N ILE A 91 0.26 -7.60 3.87
CA ILE A 91 0.73 -7.27 5.21
C ILE A 91 1.46 -8.46 5.81
N THR A 92 2.54 -8.15 6.53
CA THR A 92 3.24 -9.11 7.39
C THR A 92 3.33 -8.56 8.81
N LEU A 93 3.34 -9.44 9.81
CA LEU A 93 3.66 -9.11 11.19
C LEU A 93 4.91 -9.91 11.60
N ASN A 94 5.96 -9.21 12.01
CA ASN A 94 7.24 -9.80 12.40
C ASN A 94 7.83 -10.75 11.34
N GLY A 95 7.64 -10.41 10.07
CA GLY A 95 8.10 -11.18 8.92
C GLY A 95 7.17 -12.29 8.46
N GLU A 96 6.10 -12.61 9.20
CA GLU A 96 5.13 -13.61 8.80
C GLU A 96 3.95 -12.97 8.06
N GLN A 97 3.55 -13.55 6.93
CA GLN A 97 2.39 -13.07 6.19
C GLN A 97 1.11 -13.33 7.00
N ILE A 98 0.31 -12.29 7.17
CA ILE A 98 -0.99 -12.39 7.84
C ILE A 98 -2.12 -12.08 6.87
N ASP A 99 -3.33 -12.49 7.24
CA ASP A 99 -4.55 -12.15 6.49
C ASP A 99 -4.86 -10.64 6.66
N PRO A 100 -4.88 -9.86 5.56
CA PRO A 100 -5.28 -8.45 5.59
C PRO A 100 -6.59 -8.15 6.32
N SER A 101 -7.58 -9.04 6.24
CA SER A 101 -8.91 -8.81 6.81
C SER A 101 -8.87 -8.71 8.34
N ARG A 102 -7.97 -9.46 8.99
CA ARG A 102 -7.80 -9.44 10.45
C ARG A 102 -7.27 -8.08 10.92
N PHE A 103 -6.24 -7.59 10.25
CA PHE A 103 -5.68 -6.27 10.51
C PHE A 103 -6.74 -5.17 10.36
N LEU A 104 -7.53 -5.21 9.29
CA LEU A 104 -8.56 -4.19 9.04
C LEU A 104 -9.70 -4.23 10.05
N GLN A 105 -10.10 -5.42 10.52
CA GLN A 105 -11.07 -5.55 11.60
C GLN A 105 -10.55 -4.93 12.90
N GLU A 106 -9.31 -5.21 13.28
CA GLU A 106 -8.68 -4.60 14.45
C GLU A 106 -8.64 -3.07 14.33
N GLU A 107 -8.24 -2.54 13.17
CA GLU A 107 -8.23 -1.09 12.93
C GLU A 107 -9.63 -0.46 13.00
N ALA A 108 -10.68 -1.17 12.60
CA ALA A 108 -12.06 -0.70 12.70
C ALA A 108 -12.54 -0.65 14.16
N LEU A 109 -12.14 -1.61 15.00
CA LEU A 109 -12.49 -1.64 16.42
C LEU A 109 -11.82 -0.52 17.23
N CYS A 110 -10.60 -0.11 16.83
CA CYS A 110 -9.85 0.96 17.49
C CYS A 110 -10.30 2.39 17.14
N LYS A 111 -11.32 2.56 16.29
CA LYS A 111 -11.86 3.88 15.88
C LYS A 111 -13.02 4.38 16.76
N ASN A 112 -13.27 3.73 17.89
CA ASN A 112 -14.30 4.07 18.87
C ASN A 112 -13.74 4.91 20.03
#